data_AF-A0AAN5DEM4-F1
#
_entry.id   AF-A0AAN5DEM4-F1
#
_cell.length_a   1.000
_cell.length_b   1.000
_cell.length_c   1.000
_cell.angle_alpha   90.00
_cell.angle_beta   90.00
_cell.angle_gamma   90.00
#
_symmetry.space_group_name_H-M   'P 1'
#
loop_
_entity.id
_entity.type
_entity.pdbx_description
1 polymer ?
#
loop_
_entity_poly.entity_id
_entity_poly.type
_entity_poly.pdbx_seq_one_letter_code
_entity_poly.pdbx_strand_id
1 'polypeptide(L)'
;MESVFDLRLKLHGRPFNLKKRIADYTKSGMLRKEISYVLQYNLVSSEERHAVLTLISECMGQRIGQFEIWLGKAWMEVETISSLLQEIQIKSLYLTLRILTKPFANQLISLTKTHGIYEIHLDVLGGDSDLDTVSMLLELSKHVPSMIINPVAPYIFGALDVEWGPIILKMFSNKLDTLRICNLGREHLISKYSAD
;
A
#
# COMPACT_ATOMS: atom_id res chain seq x y z
N MET A 1 23.16 -23.81 11.04
CA MET A 1 22.39 -22.55 11.03
C MET A 1 23.08 -21.66 10.02
N GLU A 2 22.42 -21.33 8.91
CA GLU A 2 23.04 -20.52 7.86
C GLU A 2 23.14 -19.07 8.33
N SER A 3 24.20 -18.36 7.90
CA SER A 3 24.33 -16.96 8.25
C SER A 3 23.36 -16.10 7.44
N VAL A 4 22.98 -14.93 7.96
CA VAL A 4 22.18 -13.94 7.21
C VAL A 4 22.87 -13.56 5.89
N PHE A 5 24.20 -13.62 5.85
CA PHE A 5 24.97 -13.40 4.62
C PHE A 5 24.72 -14.51 3.60
N ASP A 6 24.74 -15.78 4.01
CA ASP A 6 24.46 -16.93 3.14
C ASP A 6 23.02 -16.90 2.60
N LEU A 7 22.06 -16.54 3.45
CA LEU A 7 20.65 -16.36 3.07
C LEU A 7 20.48 -15.25 2.03
N ARG A 8 21.17 -14.12 2.20
CA ARG A 8 21.18 -13.02 1.21
C ARG A 8 21.84 -13.42 -0.10
N LEU A 9 22.90 -14.24 -0.05
CA LEU A 9 23.56 -14.78 -1.24
C LEU A 9 22.64 -15.74 -2.00
N LYS A 10 21.88 -16.58 -1.28
CA LYS A 10 20.87 -17.46 -1.88
C LYS A 10 19.75 -16.69 -2.55
N LEU A 11 19.29 -15.58 -1.96
CA LEU A 11 18.31 -14.69 -2.59
C LEU A 11 18.79 -14.15 -3.94
N HIS A 12 20.08 -13.83 -4.08
CA HIS A 12 20.67 -13.36 -5.34
C HIS A 12 20.73 -14.43 -6.44
N GLY A 13 20.75 -15.71 -6.09
CA GLY A 13 20.80 -16.83 -7.04
C GLY A 13 19.43 -17.31 -7.54
N ARG A 14 18.34 -16.60 -7.22
CA ARG A 14 16.96 -17.02 -7.47
C ARG A 14 16.26 -16.08 -8.46
N PRO A 15 15.13 -16.48 -9.08
CA PRO A 15 14.45 -15.70 -10.13
C PRO A 15 13.75 -14.41 -9.65
N PHE A 16 14.17 -13.85 -8.51
CA PHE A 16 13.68 -12.56 -8.03
C PHE A 16 14.55 -11.45 -8.58
N ASN A 17 13.92 -10.36 -9.00
CA ASN A 17 14.66 -9.13 -9.28
C ASN A 17 14.68 -8.28 -8.01
N LEU A 18 15.71 -8.47 -7.19
CA LEU A 18 15.96 -7.62 -6.03
C LEU A 18 16.65 -6.34 -6.48
N LYS A 19 15.89 -5.25 -6.55
CA LYS A 19 16.40 -3.94 -6.94
C LYS A 19 16.69 -3.11 -5.70
N LYS A 20 17.95 -2.74 -5.50
CA LYS A 20 18.31 -1.69 -4.55
C LYS A 20 17.82 -0.36 -5.13
N ARG A 21 16.85 0.27 -4.47
CA ARG A 21 16.38 1.60 -4.79
C ARG A 21 16.93 2.57 -3.75
N ILE A 22 17.64 3.58 -4.21
CA ILE A 22 18.05 4.71 -3.37
C ILE A 22 17.09 5.84 -3.74
N ALA A 23 16.19 6.18 -2.83
CA ALA A 23 15.29 7.29 -3.00
C ALA A 23 15.82 8.47 -2.19
N ASP A 24 16.08 9.58 -2.88
CA ASP A 24 16.22 10.88 -2.26
C ASP A 24 14.81 11.46 -2.13
N TYR A 25 14.37 11.72 -0.90
CA TYR A 25 13.15 12.50 -0.69
C TYR A 25 13.41 13.65 0.27
N THR A 26 12.81 14.78 -0.07
CA THR A 26 12.68 15.94 0.80
C THR A 26 11.40 15.80 1.61
N LYS A 27 11.52 15.27 2.83
CA LYS A 27 10.47 15.42 3.85
C LYS A 27 10.87 16.60 4.73
N SER A 28 10.06 17.65 4.75
CA SER A 28 10.28 18.83 5.61
C SER A 28 11.53 19.67 5.27
N GLY A 29 11.98 19.67 4.01
CA GLY A 29 13.19 20.41 3.58
C GLY A 29 14.53 19.73 3.91
N MET A 30 14.52 18.55 4.55
CA MET A 30 15.72 17.72 4.73
C MET A 30 15.78 16.62 3.68
N LEU A 31 16.90 16.54 2.95
CA LEU A 31 17.25 15.41 2.09
C LEU A 31 17.54 14.19 2.97
N ARG A 32 16.66 13.19 2.93
CA ARG A 32 16.94 11.87 3.49
C ARG A 32 17.19 10.90 2.34
N LYS A 33 18.29 10.16 2.45
CA LYS A 33 18.60 8.99 1.62
C LYS A 33 17.97 7.78 2.27
N GLU A 34 16.98 7.20 1.62
CA GLU A 34 16.44 5.90 2.02
C GLU A 34 16.90 4.83 1.04
N ILE A 35 17.48 3.76 1.58
CA ILE A 35 17.80 2.56 0.83
C ILE A 35 16.63 1.61 1.02
N SER A 36 15.87 1.37 -0.04
CA SER A 36 14.85 0.34 -0.09
C SER A 36 15.28 -0.80 -1.00
N TYR A 37 14.80 -2.00 -0.70
CA TYR A 37 15.00 -3.19 -1.52
C TYR A 37 13.65 -3.59 -2.07
N VAL A 38 13.48 -3.48 -3.39
CA VAL A 38 12.24 -3.82 -4.07
C VAL A 38 12.38 -5.23 -4.61
N LEU A 39 11.58 -6.15 -4.09
CA LEU A 39 11.48 -7.50 -4.62
C LEU A 39 10.39 -7.51 -5.69
N GLN A 40 10.77 -7.60 -6.96
CA GLN A 40 9.81 -7.81 -8.05
C GLN A 40 9.70 -9.30 -8.34
N TYR A 41 8.47 -9.81 -8.25
CA TYR A 41 8.21 -11.22 -8.54
C TYR A 41 6.85 -11.41 -9.21
N ASN A 42 6.83 -12.26 -10.24
CA ASN A 42 5.61 -12.71 -10.90
C ASN A 42 5.24 -14.07 -10.29
N LEU A 43 4.21 -14.11 -9.45
CA LEU A 43 3.74 -15.35 -8.85
C LEU A 43 2.94 -16.13 -9.89
N VAL A 44 3.51 -17.20 -10.46
CA VAL A 44 2.86 -18.00 -11.51
C VAL A 44 2.05 -19.17 -10.91
N SER A 45 2.46 -19.74 -9.77
CA SER A 45 1.75 -20.86 -9.10
C SER A 45 1.63 -20.69 -7.57
N SER A 46 0.75 -21.47 -6.92
CA SER A 46 0.57 -21.47 -5.45
C SER A 46 1.72 -22.11 -4.67
N GLU A 47 2.38 -23.13 -5.23
CA GLU A 47 3.54 -23.76 -4.59
C GLU A 47 4.76 -22.83 -4.61
N GLU A 48 5.04 -22.21 -5.76
CA GLU A 48 6.10 -21.20 -5.87
C GLU A 48 5.83 -20.05 -4.90
N ARG A 49 4.58 -19.62 -4.75
CA ARG A 49 4.19 -18.60 -3.78
C ARG A 49 4.69 -18.92 -2.37
N HIS A 50 4.31 -20.06 -1.81
CA HIS A 50 4.65 -20.39 -0.42
C HIS A 50 6.17 -20.46 -0.19
N ALA A 51 6.90 -21.11 -1.10
CA ALA A 51 8.36 -21.21 -1.04
C ALA A 51 9.05 -19.82 -1.05
N VAL A 52 8.49 -18.87 -1.80
CA VAL A 52 8.98 -17.49 -1.86
C VAL A 52 8.74 -16.76 -0.54
N LEU A 53 7.54 -16.88 0.04
CA LEU A 53 7.21 -16.20 1.30
C LEU A 53 8.10 -16.72 2.43
N THR A 54 8.29 -18.03 2.54
CA THR A 54 9.19 -18.64 3.52
C THR A 54 10.62 -18.13 3.35
N LEU A 55 11.11 -18.01 2.10
CA LEU A 55 12.44 -17.48 1.86
C LEU A 55 12.55 -16.00 2.27
N ILE A 56 11.54 -15.18 1.99
CA ILE A 56 11.51 -13.77 2.40
C ILE A 56 11.54 -13.67 3.92
N SER A 57 10.73 -14.45 4.63
CA SER A 57 10.66 -14.42 6.10
C SER A 57 11.98 -14.90 6.73
N GLU A 58 12.62 -15.91 6.16
CA GLU A 58 13.95 -16.39 6.58
C GLU A 58 15.05 -15.33 6.35
N CYS A 59 15.02 -14.62 5.21
CA CYS A 59 16.11 -13.73 4.81
C CYS A 59 16.00 -12.30 5.37
N MET A 60 14.78 -11.78 5.48
CA MET A 60 14.50 -10.40 5.90
C MET A 60 14.12 -10.32 7.39
N GLY A 61 13.87 -11.46 8.03
CA GLY A 61 13.34 -11.54 9.39
C GLY A 61 11.85 -11.21 9.44
N GLN A 62 11.31 -11.11 10.66
CA GLN A 62 9.86 -10.99 10.91
C GLN A 62 9.32 -9.56 10.80
N ARG A 63 10.16 -8.56 10.50
CA ARG A 63 9.77 -7.14 10.47
C ARG A 63 10.20 -6.47 9.18
N ILE A 64 9.23 -6.09 8.36
CA ILE A 64 9.44 -5.32 7.14
C ILE A 64 8.94 -3.89 7.37
N GLY A 65 9.79 -2.91 7.06
CA GLY A 65 9.42 -1.49 7.17
C GLY A 65 8.34 -1.10 6.16
N GLN A 66 8.55 -1.46 4.89
CA GLN A 66 7.65 -1.11 3.80
C GLN A 66 7.43 -2.30 2.88
N PHE A 67 6.17 -2.53 2.52
CA PHE A 67 5.77 -3.53 1.54
C PHE A 67 4.95 -2.89 0.44
N GLU A 68 5.34 -3.11 -0.81
CA GLU A 68 4.72 -2.50 -1.99
C GLU A 68 4.18 -3.58 -2.91
N ILE A 69 2.92 -3.44 -3.30
CA ILE A 69 2.20 -4.42 -4.11
C ILE A 69 1.67 -3.71 -5.35
N TRP A 70 2.03 -4.27 -6.51
CA TRP A 70 1.62 -3.80 -7.83
C TRP A 70 0.62 -4.80 -8.40
N LEU A 71 -0.67 -4.62 -8.10
CA LEU A 71 -1.69 -5.54 -8.59
C LEU A 71 -2.14 -5.11 -9.98
N GLY A 72 -1.93 -6.01 -10.95
CA GLY A 72 -2.45 -5.89 -12.30
C GLY A 72 -3.94 -6.23 -12.37
N LYS A 73 -4.33 -7.02 -13.38
CA LYS A 73 -5.72 -7.42 -13.60
C LYS A 73 -6.18 -8.62 -12.76
N ALA A 74 -5.30 -9.26 -11.99
CA ALA A 74 -5.58 -10.54 -11.34
C ALA A 74 -5.83 -10.40 -9.83
N TRP A 75 -6.97 -10.93 -9.39
CA TRP A 75 -7.53 -10.84 -8.04
C TRP A 75 -6.96 -11.94 -7.14
N MET A 76 -6.16 -12.84 -7.72
CA MET A 76 -5.61 -14.04 -7.08
C MET A 76 -4.43 -13.78 -6.12
N GLU A 77 -4.10 -12.52 -5.86
CA GLU A 77 -2.92 -12.16 -5.07
C GLU A 77 -3.24 -11.85 -3.59
N VAL A 78 -4.52 -11.75 -3.20
CA VAL A 78 -4.89 -11.29 -1.83
C VAL A 78 -4.71 -12.34 -0.75
N GLU A 79 -5.06 -13.60 -1.02
CA GLU A 79 -4.77 -14.69 -0.08
C GLU A 79 -3.27 -14.81 0.14
N THR A 80 -2.48 -14.59 -0.90
CA THR A 80 -1.01 -14.60 -0.81
C THR A 80 -0.49 -13.45 0.05
N ILE A 81 -1.04 -12.24 -0.14
CA ILE A 81 -0.70 -11.09 0.70
C ILE A 81 -1.08 -11.36 2.16
N SER A 82 -2.21 -12.01 2.40
CA SER A 82 -2.67 -12.35 3.75
C SER A 82 -1.74 -13.35 4.42
N SER A 83 -1.36 -14.43 3.72
CA SER A 83 -0.38 -15.40 4.23
C SER A 83 0.99 -14.76 4.48
N LEU A 84 1.43 -13.84 3.62
CA LEU A 84 2.68 -13.12 3.84
C LEU A 84 2.64 -12.26 5.11
N LEU A 85 1.53 -11.53 5.32
CA LEU A 85 1.37 -10.64 6.46
C LEU A 85 1.20 -11.40 7.78
N GLN A 86 0.77 -12.66 7.75
CA GLN A 86 0.73 -13.52 8.94
C GLN A 86 2.13 -13.82 9.48
N GLU A 87 3.11 -14.02 8.60
CA GLU A 87 4.47 -14.34 9.00
C GLU A 87 5.33 -13.07 9.23
N ILE A 88 4.89 -11.93 8.70
CA ILE A 88 5.70 -10.71 8.66
C ILE A 88 4.90 -9.51 9.19
N GLN A 89 5.44 -8.87 10.22
CA GLN A 89 4.95 -7.59 10.70
C GLN A 89 5.36 -6.47 9.75
N ILE A 90 4.38 -5.75 9.19
CA ILE A 90 4.62 -4.68 8.22
C ILE A 90 4.18 -3.34 8.81
N LYS A 91 5.10 -2.36 8.79
CA LYS A 91 4.80 -1.01 9.27
C LYS A 91 3.99 -0.21 8.26
N SER A 92 4.40 -0.19 7.00
CA SER A 92 3.73 0.56 5.94
C SER A 92 3.36 -0.33 4.75
N LEU A 93 2.10 -0.28 4.32
CA LEU A 93 1.58 -1.02 3.17
C LEU A 93 1.30 -0.07 2.01
N TYR A 94 1.87 -0.34 0.84
CA TYR A 94 1.69 0.42 -0.38
C TYR A 94 0.97 -0.41 -1.42
N LEU A 95 -0.17 0.10 -1.89
CA LEU A 95 -1.03 -0.56 -2.87
C LEU A 95 -1.21 0.32 -4.09
N THR A 96 -0.82 -0.21 -5.25
CA THR A 96 -1.08 0.41 -6.55
C THR A 96 -2.07 -0.45 -7.32
N LEU A 97 -3.26 0.09 -7.57
CA LEU A 97 -4.42 -0.62 -8.11
C LEU A 97 -5.06 0.14 -9.26
N ARG A 98 -5.47 -0.57 -10.31
CA ARG A 98 -6.30 0.04 -11.36
C ARG A 98 -7.75 0.19 -10.92
N ILE A 99 -8.35 -0.86 -10.36
CA ILE A 99 -9.73 -0.84 -9.85
C ILE A 99 -9.73 -1.49 -8.48
N LEU A 100 -10.26 -0.79 -7.49
CA LEU A 100 -10.49 -1.31 -6.16
C LEU A 100 -11.89 -1.93 -6.09
N THR A 101 -11.95 -3.24 -5.92
CA THR A 101 -13.22 -3.98 -5.83
C THR A 101 -13.66 -4.12 -4.38
N LYS A 102 -14.96 -4.29 -4.15
CA LYS A 102 -15.52 -4.50 -2.81
C LYS A 102 -14.93 -5.72 -2.06
N PRO A 103 -14.73 -6.89 -2.69
CA PRO A 103 -14.08 -8.03 -2.01
C PRO A 103 -12.65 -7.70 -1.55
N PHE A 104 -11.87 -7.03 -2.41
CA PHE A 104 -10.50 -6.64 -2.07
C PHE A 104 -10.47 -5.61 -0.95
N ALA A 105 -11.35 -4.60 -0.99
CA ALA A 105 -11.51 -3.60 0.05
C ALA A 105 -11.81 -4.23 1.43
N ASN A 106 -12.72 -5.20 1.48
CA ASN A 106 -13.05 -5.92 2.72
C ASN A 106 -11.84 -6.73 3.24
N GLN A 107 -11.11 -7.39 2.34
CA GLN A 107 -9.90 -8.10 2.71
C GLN A 107 -8.82 -7.16 3.24
N LEU A 108 -8.61 -6.02 2.58
CA LEU A 108 -7.68 -4.99 3.03
C LEU A 108 -8.01 -4.47 4.44
N ILE A 109 -9.29 -4.23 4.72
CA ILE A 109 -9.76 -3.88 6.06
C ILE A 109 -9.38 -4.98 7.06
N SER A 110 -9.67 -6.24 6.74
CA SER A 110 -9.31 -7.39 7.59
C SER A 110 -7.80 -7.45 7.87
N LEU A 111 -6.98 -7.19 6.84
CA LEU A 111 -5.52 -7.15 6.96
C LEU A 111 -5.06 -6.05 7.92
N THR A 112 -5.55 -4.82 7.75
CA THR A 112 -5.18 -3.70 8.63
C THR A 112 -5.58 -3.96 10.08
N LYS A 113 -6.74 -4.58 10.30
CA LYS A 113 -7.23 -4.96 11.62
C LYS A 113 -6.35 -6.03 12.29
N THR A 114 -5.88 -7.01 11.52
CA THR A 114 -5.18 -8.18 12.07
C THR A 114 -3.69 -7.92 12.29
N HIS A 115 -3.03 -7.17 11.40
CA HIS A 115 -1.57 -7.06 11.36
C HIS A 115 -1.01 -5.75 11.94
N GLY A 116 -1.87 -4.85 12.44
CA GLY A 116 -1.43 -3.61 13.10
C GLY A 116 -0.63 -2.69 12.19
N ILE A 117 -1.06 -2.57 10.92
CA ILE A 117 -0.42 -1.73 9.91
C ILE A 117 -0.47 -0.26 10.36
N TYR A 118 0.68 0.39 10.46
CA TYR A 118 0.77 1.77 10.93
C TYR A 118 0.36 2.76 9.84
N GLU A 119 0.76 2.51 8.60
CA GLU A 119 0.50 3.41 7.48
C GLU A 119 0.04 2.65 6.24
N ILE A 120 -0.96 3.19 5.55
CA ILE A 120 -1.42 2.66 4.27
C ILE A 120 -1.31 3.72 3.17
N HIS A 121 -0.80 3.32 2.01
CA HIS A 121 -0.73 4.13 0.80
C HIS A 121 -1.61 3.49 -0.26
N LEU A 122 -2.58 4.27 -0.75
CA LEU A 122 -3.57 3.85 -1.73
C LEU A 122 -3.38 4.68 -2.99
N ASP A 123 -2.74 4.10 -3.99
CA ASP A 123 -2.66 4.63 -5.35
C ASP A 123 -3.67 3.86 -6.22
N VAL A 124 -4.88 4.41 -6.35
CA VAL A 124 -6.02 3.70 -6.95
C VAL A 124 -6.63 4.55 -8.04
N LEU A 125 -6.73 4.00 -9.25
CA LEU A 125 -7.30 4.71 -10.40
C LEU A 125 -8.82 4.85 -10.33
N GLY A 126 -9.54 3.87 -9.77
CA GLY A 126 -10.98 3.96 -9.53
C GLY A 126 -11.52 2.87 -8.62
N GLY A 127 -12.73 3.07 -8.10
CA GLY A 127 -13.51 2.04 -7.42
C GLY A 127 -14.44 1.30 -8.38
N ASP A 128 -14.75 0.06 -8.04
CA ASP A 128 -15.85 -0.69 -8.67
C ASP A 128 -17.21 -0.05 -8.34
N SER A 129 -18.24 -0.26 -9.18
CA SER A 129 -19.57 0.35 -8.99
C SER A 129 -20.22 -0.02 -7.66
N ASP A 130 -19.91 -1.22 -7.15
CA ASP A 130 -20.47 -1.75 -5.92
C ASP A 130 -19.65 -1.35 -4.67
N LEU A 131 -18.55 -0.62 -4.86
CA LEU A 131 -17.69 -0.17 -3.77
C LEU A 131 -18.24 1.11 -3.15
N ASP A 132 -18.72 1.01 -1.91
CA ASP A 132 -18.91 2.17 -1.04
C ASP A 132 -17.54 2.65 -0.53
N THR A 133 -16.95 3.56 -1.30
CA THR A 133 -15.64 4.14 -1.01
C THR A 133 -15.62 4.86 0.34
N VAL A 134 -16.70 5.55 0.70
CA VAL A 134 -16.78 6.33 1.95
C VAL A 134 -16.78 5.39 3.15
N SER A 135 -17.63 4.37 3.12
CA SER A 135 -17.70 3.37 4.18
C SER A 135 -16.36 2.63 4.34
N MET A 136 -15.72 2.26 3.24
CA MET A 136 -14.41 1.62 3.27
C MET A 136 -13.33 2.50 3.91
N LEU A 137 -13.20 3.76 3.49
CA LEU A 137 -12.19 4.68 4.03
C LEU A 137 -12.41 4.98 5.51
N LEU A 138 -13.67 5.15 5.92
CA LEU A 138 -14.04 5.29 7.32
C LEU A 138 -13.65 4.05 8.12
N GLU A 139 -13.89 2.86 7.59
CA GLU A 139 -13.51 1.63 8.28
C GLU A 139 -11.99 1.49 8.39
N LEU A 140 -11.23 1.75 7.32
CA LEU A 140 -9.76 1.76 7.37
C LEU A 140 -9.22 2.75 8.41
N SER A 141 -9.81 3.95 8.51
CA SER A 141 -9.40 4.99 9.47
C SER A 141 -9.53 4.57 10.95
N LYS A 142 -10.24 3.48 11.24
CA LYS A 142 -10.33 2.90 12.59
C LYS A 142 -9.14 2.00 12.94
N HIS A 143 -8.40 1.54 11.94
CA HIS A 143 -7.36 0.52 12.08
C HIS A 143 -5.96 1.04 11.76
N VAL A 144 -5.83 2.14 11.02
CA VAL A 144 -4.53 2.72 10.65
C VAL A 144 -4.33 4.14 11.19
N PRO A 145 -3.20 4.43 11.86
CA PRO A 145 -2.84 5.80 12.28
C PRO A 145 -2.49 6.77 11.15
N SER A 146 -1.94 6.28 10.03
CA SER A 146 -1.54 7.12 8.90
C SER A 146 -2.14 6.58 7.59
N MET A 147 -2.66 7.48 6.77
CA MET A 147 -3.22 7.14 5.46
C MET A 147 -2.77 8.14 4.41
N ILE A 148 -2.29 7.62 3.28
CA ILE A 148 -1.92 8.39 2.10
C ILE A 148 -2.78 7.90 0.95
N ILE A 149 -3.52 8.82 0.33
CA ILE A 149 -4.40 8.55 -0.80
C ILE A 149 -3.88 9.34 -1.99
N ASN A 150 -3.52 8.64 -3.06
CA ASN A 150 -3.09 9.25 -4.33
C ASN A 150 -4.19 8.96 -5.36
N PRO A 151 -5.24 9.80 -5.44
CA PRO A 151 -6.24 9.62 -6.48
C PRO A 151 -5.60 9.92 -7.85
N VAL A 152 -5.63 8.95 -8.75
CA VAL A 152 -5.17 9.15 -10.14
C VAL A 152 -6.26 9.86 -10.97
N ALA A 153 -7.52 9.74 -10.55
CA ALA A 153 -8.67 10.43 -11.11
C ALA A 153 -8.96 11.74 -10.34
N PRO A 154 -9.75 12.69 -10.90
CA PRO A 154 -10.12 13.92 -10.20
C PRO A 154 -10.93 13.72 -8.90
N TYR A 155 -11.35 12.48 -8.61
CA TYR A 155 -12.17 12.11 -7.46
C TYR A 155 -11.50 10.97 -6.69
N ILE A 156 -11.67 10.95 -5.37
CA ILE A 156 -11.14 9.87 -4.52
C ILE A 156 -11.88 8.58 -4.87
N PHE A 157 -11.15 7.67 -5.51
CA PHE A 157 -11.62 6.38 -6.04
C PHE A 157 -12.86 6.48 -6.93
N GLY A 158 -13.04 7.60 -7.64
CA GLY A 158 -14.16 7.79 -8.57
C GLY A 158 -15.50 8.15 -7.92
N ALA A 159 -15.55 8.38 -6.61
CA ALA A 159 -16.78 8.78 -5.92
C ALA A 159 -17.14 10.25 -6.24
N LEU A 160 -18.21 10.43 -7.01
CA LEU A 160 -18.79 11.72 -7.40
C LEU A 160 -19.73 12.25 -6.31
N ASP A 161 -19.88 13.58 -6.25
CA ASP A 161 -20.87 14.27 -5.41
C ASP A 161 -20.78 13.97 -3.90
N VAL A 162 -19.57 13.62 -3.44
CA VAL A 162 -19.30 13.34 -2.03
C VAL A 162 -18.79 14.60 -1.33
N GLU A 163 -19.47 14.99 -0.25
CA GLU A 163 -18.99 16.03 0.66
C GLU A 163 -17.85 15.48 1.55
N TRP A 164 -16.62 15.61 1.06
CA TRP A 164 -15.45 15.04 1.72
C TRP A 164 -15.11 15.69 3.07
N GLY A 165 -15.48 16.95 3.30
CA GLY A 165 -15.15 17.66 4.54
C GLY A 165 -15.62 16.93 5.80
N PRO A 166 -16.93 16.69 5.98
CA PRO A 166 -17.46 15.93 7.11
C PRO A 166 -16.88 14.50 7.22
N ILE A 167 -16.64 13.84 6.10
CA ILE A 167 -16.10 12.47 6.06
C ILE A 167 -14.66 12.45 6.59
N ILE A 168 -13.81 13.37 6.13
CA ILE A 168 -12.42 13.50 6.59
C ILE A 168 -12.39 13.79 8.10
N LEU A 169 -13.24 14.69 8.60
CA LEU A 169 -13.34 14.95 10.04
C LEU A 169 -13.74 13.68 10.81
N LYS A 170 -14.68 12.91 10.28
CA LYS A 170 -15.08 11.63 10.86
C LYS A 170 -13.95 10.59 10.83
N MET A 171 -13.10 10.59 9.80
CA MET A 171 -11.90 9.74 9.75
C MET A 171 -10.93 10.10 10.89
N PHE A 172 -10.64 11.39 11.09
CA PHE A 172 -9.79 11.87 12.19
C PHE A 172 -10.39 11.64 13.58
N SER A 173 -11.72 11.57 13.71
CA SER A 173 -12.35 11.19 14.99
C SER A 173 -12.15 9.72 15.39
N ASN A 174 -11.59 8.88 14.50
CA ASN A 174 -11.27 7.49 14.79
C ASN A 174 -9.82 7.35 15.31
N LYS A 175 -9.00 6.51 14.68
CA LYS A 175 -7.58 6.32 15.04
C LYS A 175 -6.61 7.02 14.09
N LEU A 176 -7.13 7.74 13.10
CA LEU A 176 -6.31 8.36 12.07
C LEU A 176 -5.69 9.65 12.60
N ASP A 177 -4.36 9.67 12.73
CA ASP A 177 -3.59 10.85 13.15
C ASP A 177 -3.15 11.68 11.95
N THR A 178 -2.92 11.04 10.80
CA THR A 178 -2.40 11.69 9.59
C THR A 178 -3.16 11.22 8.36
N LEU A 179 -3.67 12.17 7.58
CA LEU A 179 -4.23 11.94 6.26
C LEU A 179 -3.51 12.83 5.25
N ARG A 180 -3.00 12.23 4.18
CA ARG A 180 -2.45 12.97 3.04
C ARG A 180 -3.17 12.55 1.77
N ILE A 181 -3.77 13.51 1.07
CA ILE A 181 -4.39 13.28 -0.23
C ILE A 181 -3.52 13.97 -1.28
N CYS A 182 -2.78 13.20 -2.10
CA CYS A 182 -1.89 13.76 -3.12
C CYS A 182 -2.59 13.80 -4.47
N ASN A 183 -3.01 14.97 -4.92
CA ASN A 183 -3.52 15.15 -6.27
C ASN A 183 -2.34 15.31 -7.26
N LEU A 184 -1.72 14.20 -7.63
CA LEU A 184 -0.49 14.17 -8.46
C LEU A 184 -0.69 14.67 -9.91
N GLY A 185 -1.92 15.04 -10.30
CA GLY A 185 -2.23 15.46 -11.67
C GLY A 185 -2.51 16.94 -11.88
N ARG A 186 -2.44 17.81 -10.86
CA ARG A 186 -3.01 19.18 -10.98
C ARG A 186 -2.25 20.28 -10.22
N GLU A 187 -0.95 20.42 -10.42
CA GLU A 187 -0.30 21.72 -10.13
C GLU A 187 -0.83 22.84 -11.06
N HIS A 188 -1.49 22.49 -12.17
CA HIS A 188 -1.88 23.45 -13.22
C HIS A 188 -3.37 23.85 -13.24
N LEU A 189 -4.23 23.25 -12.40
CA LEU A 189 -5.69 23.51 -12.44
C LEU A 189 -6.19 24.40 -11.30
N ILE A 190 -5.42 24.57 -10.23
CA ILE A 190 -5.72 25.54 -9.18
C ILE A 190 -5.31 26.96 -9.64
N SER A 191 -4.38 27.10 -10.60
CA SER A 191 -3.96 28.39 -11.16
C SER A 191 -4.86 28.98 -12.25
N LYS A 192 -5.95 28.30 -12.63
CA LYS A 192 -6.93 28.81 -13.61
C LYS A 192 -8.28 29.22 -13.03
N TYR A 193 -8.53 28.96 -11.75
CA TYR A 193 -9.76 29.36 -11.05
C TYR A 193 -9.48 30.35 -9.91
N SER A 194 -8.42 31.16 -10.03
CA SER A 194 -8.33 32.40 -9.27
C SER A 194 -9.25 33.45 -9.92
N ALA A 195 -10.42 33.59 -9.33
CA ALA A 195 -11.31 34.77 -9.31
C ALA A 195 -11.51 35.53 -10.64
N ASP A 196 -12.65 35.28 -11.27
CA ASP A 196 -13.59 36.37 -11.59
C ASP A 196 -14.79 36.25 -10.64
#